data_AF-A0A3C1LDU6-F1
#
_entry.id   AF-A0A3C1LDU6-F1
#
_cell.length_a   1.000
_cell.length_b   1.000
_cell.length_c   1.000
_cell.angle_alpha   90.00
_cell.angle_beta   90.00
_cell.angle_gamma   90.00
#
_symmetry.space_group_name_H-M   'P 1'
#
loop_
_entity.id
_entity.type
_entity.pdbx_description
1 polymer ?
#
loop_
_entity_poly.entity_id
_entity_poly.type
_entity_poly.pdbx_seq_one_letter_code
_entity_poly.pdbx_strand_id
1 'polypeptide(L)' 'APQKYHLLFEQDGSVSLDVSELVHHSRPAIDVSFESAGYTYGKNCTAILLSGANSDGA' A
#
# COMPACT_ATOMS: atom_id res chain seq x y z
N ALA A 1 5.60 -2.06 -5.37
CA ALA A 1 5.93 -3.14 -4.42
C ALA A 1 6.37 -4.39 -5.18
N PRO A 2 7.19 -5.28 -4.58
CA PRO A 2 7.52 -6.57 -5.15
C PRO A 2 6.26 -7.39 -5.46
N GLN A 3 6.31 -8.22 -6.51
CA GLN A 3 5.17 -9.07 -6.86
C GLN A 3 4.83 -10.04 -5.71
N LYS A 4 3.54 -10.29 -5.47
CA LYS A 4 3.02 -11.21 -4.42
C LYS A 4 3.22 -10.76 -2.97
N TYR A 5 3.62 -9.52 -2.72
CA TYR A 5 3.68 -8.96 -1.36
C TYR A 5 2.96 -7.61 -1.32
N HIS A 6 2.18 -7.36 -0.27
CA HIS A 6 1.80 -6.00 0.08
C HIS A 6 3.02 -5.30 0.68
N LEU A 7 3.17 -4.01 0.40
CA LEU A 7 4.24 -3.20 0.96
C LEU A 7 3.64 -2.30 2.03
N LEU A 8 4.15 -2.38 3.25
CA LEU A 8 3.68 -1.56 4.37
C LEU A 8 4.79 -0.63 4.83
N PHE A 9 4.40 0.56 5.28
CA PHE A 9 5.29 1.55 5.88
C PHE A 9 5.18 1.48 7.40
N GLU A 10 6.31 1.25 8.07
CA GLU A 10 6.37 1.12 9.52
C GLU A 10 6.77 2.44 10.18
N GLN A 11 6.37 2.63 11.45
CA GLN A 11 6.63 3.86 12.19
C GLN A 11 8.11 4.14 12.46
N ASP A 12 8.96 3.11 12.45
CA ASP A 12 10.41 3.23 12.59
C ASP A 12 11.12 3.64 11.28
N GLY A 13 10.34 3.88 10.21
CA GLY A 13 10.83 4.24 8.89
C GLY A 13 11.27 3.05 8.04
N SER A 14 11.11 1.82 8.53
CA SER A 14 11.32 0.61 7.74
C SER A 14 10.12 0.29 6.84
N VAL A 15 10.32 -0.68 5.96
CA VAL A 15 9.30 -1.17 5.04
C VAL A 15 9.20 -2.68 5.23
N SER A 16 7.97 -3.18 5.38
CA SER A 16 7.70 -4.61 5.51
C SER A 16 7.01 -5.17 4.26
N LEU A 17 7.19 -6.48 4.05
CA LEU A 17 6.57 -7.23 2.97
C LEU A 17 5.58 -8.21 3.57
N ASP A 18 4.30 -7.98 3.32
CA ASP A 18 3.22 -8.76 3.89
C ASP A 18 2.60 -9.72 2.86
N VAL A 19 2.25 -10.92 3.35
CA VAL A 19 1.69 -12.02 2.55
C VAL A 19 0.26 -12.34 2.96
N SER A 20 -0.45 -11.39 3.57
CA SER A 20 -1.87 -11.52 3.89
C SER A 20 -2.73 -11.69 2.62
N GLU A 21 -4.03 -11.86 2.83
CA GLU A 21 -5.00 -12.16 1.79
C GLU A 21 -5.02 -11.11 0.67
N LEU A 22 -5.45 -11.53 -0.53
CA LEU A 22 -5.58 -10.62 -1.66
C LEU A 22 -6.62 -9.53 -1.34
N VAL A 23 -6.26 -8.27 -1.58
CA VAL A 23 -7.18 -7.14 -1.50
C VAL A 23 -7.57 -6.76 -2.92
N HIS A 24 -8.88 -6.65 -3.21
CA HIS A 24 -9.42 -6.44 -4.57
C HIS A 24 -8.89 -7.45 -5.62
N HIS A 25 -8.67 -8.71 -5.22
CA HIS A 25 -8.04 -9.76 -6.05
C HIS A 25 -6.61 -9.45 -6.50
N SER A 26 -5.95 -8.45 -5.89
CA SER A 26 -4.61 -7.99 -6.23
C SER A 26 -3.62 -8.22 -5.08
N ARG A 27 -2.38 -8.54 -5.44
CA ARG A 27 -1.22 -8.47 -4.54
C ARG A 27 0.05 -8.23 -5.35
N PRO A 28 0.67 -7.05 -5.23
CA PRO A 28 0.37 -5.98 -4.26
C PRO A 28 -0.95 -5.26 -4.52
N ALA A 29 -1.65 -4.92 -3.43
CA ALA A 29 -2.74 -3.95 -3.44
C ALA A 29 -2.23 -2.59 -2.93
N ILE A 30 -2.57 -1.53 -3.64
CA ILE A 30 -2.15 -0.15 -3.33
C ILE A 30 -2.89 0.40 -2.11
N ASP A 31 -4.12 -0.05 -1.84
CA ASP A 31 -4.90 0.34 -0.66
C ASP A 31 -4.14 0.06 0.65
N VAL A 32 -3.54 -1.13 0.74
CA VAL A 32 -2.75 -1.54 1.93
C VAL A 32 -1.51 -0.65 2.10
N SER A 33 -0.86 -0.27 1.00
CA SER A 33 0.28 0.63 1.03
C SER A 33 -0.13 2.06 1.39
N PHE A 34 -1.27 2.55 0.89
CA PHE A 34 -1.77 3.88 1.19
C PHE A 34 -2.27 4.01 2.62
N GLU A 35 -2.94 2.98 3.14
CA GLU A 35 -3.39 2.94 4.52
C GLU A 35 -2.21 2.98 5.50
N SER A 36 -1.21 2.11 5.31
CA SER A 36 -0.01 2.10 6.16
C SER A 36 0.81 3.38 6.03
N ALA A 37 0.95 3.95 4.82
CA ALA A 37 1.60 5.25 4.64
C ALA A 37 0.83 6.40 5.34
N GLY A 38 -0.49 6.39 5.23
CA GLY A 38 -1.37 7.37 5.90
C GLY A 38 -1.27 7.30 7.42
N TYR A 39 -1.22 6.08 7.97
CA TYR A 39 -1.04 5.86 9.40
C TYR A 39 0.35 6.30 9.89
N THR A 40 1.40 5.99 9.12
CA THR A 40 2.79 6.26 9.51
C THR A 40 3.20 7.73 9.32
N TYR A 41 2.83 8.36 8.20
CA TYR A 41 3.29 9.71 7.86
C TYR A 41 2.22 10.79 7.99
N GLY A 42 0.93 10.42 8.04
CA GLY A 42 -0.18 11.34 8.22
C GLY A 42 -0.14 12.54 7.26
N LYS A 43 -0.11 13.75 7.82
CA LYS A 43 -0.08 15.02 7.06
C LYS A 43 1.19 15.23 6.24
N ASN A 44 2.26 14.48 6.51
CA ASN A 44 3.51 14.54 5.76
C ASN A 44 3.52 13.54 4.58
N CYS A 45 2.40 12.85 4.33
CA CYS A 45 2.23 11.94 3.20
C CYS A 45 1.55 12.64 2.03
N THR A 46 2.02 12.40 0.81
CA THR A 46 1.29 12.72 -0.42
C THR A 46 1.15 11.45 -1.24
N ALA A 47 -0.09 11.00 -1.44
CA ALA A 47 -0.41 9.85 -2.28
C ALA A 47 -0.73 10.33 -3.70
N ILE A 48 -0.14 9.68 -4.71
CA ILE A 48 -0.41 9.95 -6.12
C ILE A 48 -0.96 8.67 -6.73
N LEU A 49 -2.23 8.68 -7.11
CA LEU A 49 -2.86 7.59 -7.85
C LEU A 49 -2.80 7.90 -9.34
N LEU A 50 -2.25 6.96 -10.10
CA LEU A 50 -2.19 7.04 -11.56
C LEU A 50 -3.29 6.17 -12.17
N SER A 51 -3.56 6.35 -13.46
CA SER A 51 -4.56 5.55 -14.17
C SER A 51 -4.27 4.05 -14.06
N GLY A 52 -5.25 3.29 -13.59
CA GLY A 52 -5.21 1.84 -13.44
C GLY A 52 -6.47 1.19 -14.00
N ALA A 53 -6.39 -0.11 -14.27
CA ALA A 53 -7.50 -0.88 -14.85
C ALA A 53 -8.48 -1.45 -13.81
N ASN A 54 -8.16 -1.33 -12.51
CA ASN A 54 -8.91 -1.91 -11.40
C ASN A 54 -9.24 -0.86 -10.32
N SER A 55 -10.13 -1.22 -9.39
CA SER A 55 -10.58 -0.36 -8.27
C SER A 55 -9.62 -0.34 -7.08
N ASP A 56 -8.37 -0.78 -7.27
CA ASP A 56 -7.34 -0.81 -6.23
C ASP A 56 -6.79 0.63 -6.06
N GLY A 57 -6.95 1.22 -4.87
CA GLY A 57 -6.50 2.58 -4.55
C GLY A 57 -7.57 3.67 -4.50
N ALA A 58 -8.86 3.32 -4.53
CA ALA A 58 -9.99 4.25 -4.66
C ALA A 58 -10.71 4.58 -3.34
#